data_AF-A0A9X1IGW1-F1
#
_entry.id   AF-A0A9X1IGW1-F1
#
_cell.length_a   1.000
_cell.length_b   1.000
_cell.length_c   1.000
_cell.angle_alpha   90.00
_cell.angle_beta   90.00
_cell.angle_gamma   90.00
#
_symmetry.space_group_name_H-M   'P 1'
#
loop_
_entity.id
_entity.type
_entity.pdbx_description
1 polymer ?
#
loop_
_entity_poly.entity_id
_entity_poly.type
_entity_poly.pdbx_seq_one_letter_code
_entity_poly.pdbx_strand_id
1 'polypeptide(L)'
;MADLDDGAGLDNLSAGAQEPSAPFEQLLERNVTPANDEIAAPGSRGGCSEVAWRSPLVGDLAALGPVPANDLGTLEPEARRRARDLELWGGIECTVLRVGDAWRDQLREGGHYDRLADLDVVAELGFRRLRYPVLWEHVAPDHPGECDWRWHDERLGRLCELGVTPVAGLVHHGGGPHYTNLLDPEFPELLAAQAERTARRYPWIRSWTPVNEPLTTARFSGLYGHWHPHRRDEASFLRILVNECRAVLLSMRAIRRVIPDAELVQTEDLGRTFSTRRLAYQAAYENERRWLSLDLLCGRVGRDHPWWPRLRAAGVAEWELDTFLAGDPGPMLIGLNYYITSERFLDHRLSLYPPHLHGGNGRDSYADIEAARVPLPTHEATGWEPRLREAWERYGPVPLAVTEAHIGWCPDHEQVRWLLEAWQAAAKLRAEGADLRAVTVWSLLGAVDWNSLLTRQTGHYEPGAFDMRHPSGRPHPTLMAMAAKALGRDGQFDHPLLQQSGWWRRDDRFLVPPKRVRVG
;
A
#
# COMPACT_ATOMS: atom_id res chain seq x y z
N MET A 1 -16.32 -11.04 -75.79
CA MET A 1 -16.10 -10.08 -76.89
C MET A 1 -15.45 -8.87 -76.24
N ALA A 2 -14.12 -8.84 -76.09
CA ALA A 2 -13.12 -8.58 -77.15
C ALA A 2 -13.29 -7.13 -77.65
N ASP A 3 -12.32 -6.21 -77.68
CA ASP A 3 -10.85 -6.23 -77.65
C ASP A 3 -10.38 -4.77 -77.37
N LEU A 4 -9.27 -4.52 -76.64
CA LEU A 4 -7.90 -4.13 -77.12
C LEU A 4 -7.88 -2.84 -77.99
N ASP A 5 -6.92 -1.90 -77.96
CA ASP A 5 -5.64 -1.68 -77.26
C ASP A 5 -5.16 -0.23 -77.58
N ASP A 6 -4.06 0.17 -76.94
CA ASP A 6 -3.06 1.17 -77.36
C ASP A 6 -3.42 2.67 -77.43
N GLY A 7 -2.60 3.63 -76.97
CA GLY A 7 -1.23 3.59 -76.47
C GLY A 7 -0.56 4.96 -76.67
N ALA A 8 0.34 5.31 -75.74
CA ALA A 8 1.34 6.41 -75.73
C ALA A 8 0.87 7.88 -75.81
N GLY A 9 1.35 8.82 -74.99
CA GLY A 9 2.42 8.80 -74.01
C GLY A 9 2.65 10.25 -73.53
N LEU A 10 3.15 10.42 -72.30
CA LEU A 10 3.77 11.66 -71.85
C LEU A 10 4.75 11.32 -70.73
N ASP A 11 6.03 11.34 -71.05
CA ASP A 11 7.11 11.54 -70.08
C ASP A 11 6.99 12.98 -69.54
N ASN A 12 7.02 13.18 -68.22
CA ASN A 12 8.23 13.64 -67.52
C ASN A 12 7.99 13.96 -66.04
N LEU A 13 9.01 13.64 -65.22
CA LEU A 13 9.41 14.25 -63.94
C LEU A 13 8.74 13.78 -62.62
N SER A 14 9.43 12.82 -62.00
CA SER A 14 10.02 12.88 -60.64
C SER A 14 9.10 13.17 -59.42
N ALA A 15 9.14 12.46 -58.28
CA ALA A 15 10.08 11.49 -57.74
C ALA A 15 9.43 10.76 -56.54
N GLY A 16 9.89 9.52 -56.28
CA GLY A 16 9.93 8.94 -54.94
C GLY A 16 8.78 8.01 -54.56
N ALA A 17 8.83 6.76 -55.05
CA ALA A 17 8.07 5.64 -54.52
C ALA A 17 8.63 5.17 -53.16
N GLN A 18 7.75 4.84 -52.21
CA GLN A 18 7.95 3.76 -51.23
C GLN A 18 6.64 3.46 -50.47
N GLU A 19 6.02 2.33 -50.79
CA GLU A 19 5.22 1.53 -49.84
C GLU A 19 6.16 0.48 -49.18
N PRO A 20 5.84 -0.13 -48.03
CA PRO A 20 4.52 -0.26 -47.41
C PRO A 20 4.41 0.18 -45.94
N SER A 21 3.16 0.40 -45.53
CA SER A 21 2.70 0.60 -44.14
C SER A 21 3.25 -0.45 -43.17
N ALA A 22 3.94 0.00 -42.13
CA ALA A 22 4.43 -0.84 -41.04
C ALA A 22 3.31 -1.23 -40.04
N PRO A 23 3.43 -2.38 -39.36
CA PRO A 23 2.38 -2.94 -38.51
C PRO A 23 2.26 -2.20 -37.17
N PHE A 24 1.10 -2.38 -36.54
CA PHE A 24 0.63 -1.89 -35.24
C PHE A 24 1.52 -2.27 -34.01
N GLU A 25 2.72 -2.80 -34.22
CA GLU A 25 3.62 -3.32 -33.18
C GLU A 25 4.69 -2.31 -32.69
N GLN A 26 4.82 -1.13 -33.30
CA GLN A 26 5.85 -0.14 -32.92
C GLN A 26 5.43 0.92 -31.88
N LEU A 27 4.23 0.80 -31.27
CA LEU A 27 3.76 1.72 -30.23
C LEU A 27 4.02 1.25 -28.79
N LEU A 28 4.64 0.08 -28.60
CA LEU A 28 4.87 -0.54 -27.29
C LEU A 28 6.26 -0.29 -26.68
N GLU A 29 7.18 0.38 -27.39
CA GLU A 29 8.59 0.52 -26.95
C GLU A 29 9.03 1.95 -26.56
N ARG A 30 8.10 2.84 -26.20
CA ARG A 30 8.47 4.20 -25.78
C ARG A 30 8.26 4.41 -24.28
N ASN A 31 9.36 4.25 -23.54
CA ASN A 31 9.67 4.75 -22.20
C ASN A 31 8.53 5.54 -21.54
N VAL A 32 7.76 4.86 -20.70
CA VAL A 32 7.06 5.50 -19.58
C VAL A 32 8.11 5.66 -18.49
N THR A 33 8.80 6.81 -18.47
CA THR A 33 9.52 7.24 -17.27
C THR A 33 8.55 8.07 -16.44
N PRO A 34 7.94 7.51 -15.37
CA PRO A 34 7.45 8.38 -14.31
C PRO A 34 8.62 9.23 -13.83
N ALA A 35 8.37 10.44 -13.34
CA ALA A 35 9.37 11.07 -12.47
C ALA A 35 9.54 10.18 -11.27
N ASN A 36 10.53 9.29 -11.31
CA ASN A 36 11.02 8.52 -10.19
C ASN A 36 12.40 7.90 -10.53
N ASP A 37 13.14 8.43 -11.53
CA ASP A 37 14.57 8.10 -11.67
C ASP A 37 15.39 8.56 -10.45
N GLU A 38 14.81 9.43 -9.66
CA GLU A 38 15.10 9.56 -8.23
C GLU A 38 13.73 9.67 -7.51
N ILE A 39 13.22 8.59 -6.92
CA ILE A 39 12.65 8.79 -5.58
C ILE A 39 13.85 9.19 -4.74
N ALA A 40 14.14 10.48 -4.74
CA ALA A 40 14.69 11.06 -3.54
C ALA A 40 13.74 10.59 -2.44
N ALA A 41 14.27 9.81 -1.47
CA ALA A 41 13.71 9.79 -0.13
C ALA A 41 13.17 11.19 0.15
N PRO A 42 11.90 11.35 0.57
CA PRO A 42 11.12 12.58 0.48
C PRO A 42 12.06 13.73 0.66
N GLY A 43 12.28 14.46 -0.45
CA GLY A 43 13.41 15.35 -0.59
C GLY A 43 13.59 16.14 0.69
N SER A 44 14.78 16.05 1.29
CA SER A 44 15.17 16.97 2.34
C SER A 44 14.86 18.38 1.83
N ARG A 45 13.95 19.07 2.53
CA ARG A 45 13.29 20.37 2.20
C ARG A 45 11.79 20.28 1.88
N GLY A 46 11.02 19.72 2.81
CA GLY A 46 10.18 20.61 3.64
C GLY A 46 11.03 21.07 4.82
N GLY A 47 10.92 22.31 5.28
CA GLY A 47 11.68 22.83 6.41
C GLY A 47 11.34 22.20 7.77
N CYS A 48 11.47 20.89 7.91
CA CYS A 48 11.99 20.29 9.13
C CYS A 48 13.48 20.03 8.85
N SER A 49 14.28 21.09 8.95
CA SER A 49 15.68 20.88 9.28
C SER A 49 15.76 20.03 10.55
N GLU A 50 16.85 19.30 10.72
CA GLU A 50 17.36 18.79 12.00
C GLU A 50 17.62 19.93 13.03
N VAL A 51 16.85 21.01 13.01
CA VAL A 51 16.57 21.74 14.24
C VAL A 51 15.76 20.74 15.05
N ALA A 52 16.40 20.12 16.03
CA ALA A 52 15.73 19.45 17.13
C ALA A 52 14.44 20.24 17.42
N TRP A 53 13.29 19.72 17.00
CA TRP A 53 12.02 20.33 17.31
C TRP A 53 11.80 20.05 18.79
N ARG A 54 12.47 20.84 19.63
CA ARG A 54 12.07 21.05 21.00
C ARG A 54 10.82 21.89 20.87
N SER A 55 9.67 21.23 20.93
CA SER A 55 8.48 21.97 21.31
C SER A 55 8.84 22.73 22.59
N PRO A 56 8.64 24.05 22.66
CA PRO A 56 8.56 24.69 23.97
C PRO A 56 7.38 24.12 24.79
N LEU A 57 6.51 23.29 24.21
CA LEU A 57 5.30 22.73 24.80
C LEU A 57 5.42 21.30 25.35
N VAL A 58 6.60 20.67 25.39
CA VAL A 58 6.79 19.42 26.19
C VAL A 58 7.21 19.75 27.63
N GLY A 59 7.32 21.04 27.99
CA GLY A 59 7.83 21.48 29.29
C GLY A 59 6.83 21.51 30.45
N ASP A 60 5.53 21.70 30.20
CA ASP A 60 4.55 21.71 31.29
C ASP A 60 3.11 21.55 30.73
N LEU A 61 2.56 20.34 30.85
CA LEU A 61 1.20 19.99 30.39
C LEU A 61 0.09 20.70 31.20
N ALA A 62 0.44 21.40 32.28
CA ALA A 62 -0.52 22.07 33.17
C ALA A 62 -0.96 23.47 32.70
N ALA A 63 -0.39 24.04 31.63
CA ALA A 63 -0.57 25.45 31.28
C ALA A 63 -1.69 25.76 30.25
N LEU A 64 -2.49 24.78 29.83
CA LEU A 64 -3.57 25.02 28.87
C LEU A 64 -4.86 25.42 29.61
N GLY A 65 -5.23 26.70 29.54
CA GLY A 65 -6.54 27.21 29.95
C GLY A 65 -7.71 26.54 29.19
N PRO A 66 -8.97 26.86 29.48
CA PRO A 66 -10.11 26.14 28.90
C PRO A 66 -10.12 26.25 27.37
N VAL A 67 -10.02 25.09 26.71
CA VAL A 67 -9.83 24.94 25.26
C VAL A 67 -11.17 24.59 24.59
N PRO A 68 -11.52 25.20 23.43
CA PRO A 68 -12.71 24.81 22.67
C PRO A 68 -12.58 23.39 22.12
N ALA A 69 -13.71 22.67 22.08
CA ALA A 69 -13.81 21.29 21.64
C ALA A 69 -13.42 21.11 20.17
N ASN A 70 -12.64 20.08 19.90
CA ASN A 70 -12.28 19.62 18.57
C ASN A 70 -13.54 19.32 17.75
N ASP A 71 -13.61 19.85 16.54
CA ASP A 71 -14.64 19.50 15.54
C ASP A 71 -14.30 18.20 14.79
N LEU A 72 -13.59 17.27 15.45
CA LEU A 72 -13.61 15.86 15.06
C LEU A 72 -14.99 15.34 15.45
N GLY A 73 -15.97 15.66 14.61
CA GLY A 73 -17.40 15.44 14.80
C GLY A 73 -17.66 14.28 15.75
N THR A 74 -18.28 14.58 16.88
CA THR A 74 -18.71 13.56 17.82
C THR A 74 -19.49 12.51 17.04
N LEU A 75 -18.98 11.27 16.99
CA LEU A 75 -19.67 10.19 16.28
C LEU A 75 -21.13 10.19 16.72
N GLU A 76 -22.06 10.15 15.76
CA GLU A 76 -23.48 10.01 16.05
C GLU A 76 -23.72 8.79 16.96
N PRO A 77 -24.70 8.79 17.86
CA PRO A 77 -24.90 7.72 18.85
C PRO A 77 -24.95 6.31 18.24
N GLU A 78 -25.49 6.18 17.02
CA GLU A 78 -25.52 4.94 16.26
C GLU A 78 -24.14 4.51 15.73
N ALA A 79 -23.37 5.44 15.17
CA ALA A 79 -22.00 5.20 14.76
C ALA A 79 -21.12 4.81 15.96
N ARG A 80 -21.33 5.41 17.15
CA ARG A 80 -20.66 4.99 18.40
C ARG A 80 -21.02 3.56 18.82
N ARG A 81 -22.29 3.17 18.70
CA ARG A 81 -22.72 1.81 19.04
C ARG A 81 -22.08 0.80 18.10
N ARG A 82 -22.04 1.09 16.80
CA ARG A 82 -21.43 0.24 15.77
C ARG A 82 -19.90 0.23 15.82
N ALA A 83 -19.28 1.31 16.30
CA ALA A 83 -17.83 1.37 16.56
C ALA A 83 -17.38 0.36 17.64
N ARG A 84 -18.27 -0.08 18.55
CA ARG A 84 -17.92 -1.10 19.55
C ARG A 84 -17.74 -2.50 18.95
N ASP A 85 -18.29 -2.73 17.76
CA ASP A 85 -18.12 -3.97 17.02
C ASP A 85 -16.93 -3.89 16.04
N LEU A 86 -16.27 -2.74 15.95
CA LEU A 86 -15.06 -2.56 15.14
C LEU A 86 -13.87 -3.10 15.92
N GLU A 87 -13.14 -4.03 15.32
CA GLU A 87 -11.96 -4.60 15.95
C GLU A 87 -10.75 -3.65 15.80
N LEU A 88 -9.92 -3.60 16.84
CA LEU A 88 -8.60 -3.01 16.74
C LEU A 88 -7.56 -4.12 16.57
N TRP A 89 -6.80 -4.05 15.48
CA TRP A 89 -5.72 -4.98 15.18
C TRP A 89 -4.36 -4.30 15.37
N GLY A 90 -3.31 -5.10 15.55
CA GLY A 90 -1.93 -4.64 15.50
C GLY A 90 -1.23 -5.08 14.22
N GLY A 91 -0.22 -4.33 13.76
CA GLY A 91 0.67 -4.73 12.68
C GLY A 91 2.13 -4.43 12.99
N ILE A 92 3.02 -5.40 12.79
CA ILE A 92 4.47 -5.22 12.90
C ILE A 92 5.05 -5.12 11.50
N GLU A 93 5.90 -4.11 11.28
CA GLU A 93 6.62 -3.96 10.03
C GLU A 93 7.66 -5.07 9.89
N CYS A 94 7.62 -5.81 8.77
CA CYS A 94 8.36 -7.05 8.60
C CYS A 94 8.93 -7.26 7.20
N THR A 95 9.04 -6.20 6.41
CA THR A 95 9.51 -6.29 5.02
C THR A 95 10.90 -6.88 4.92
N VAL A 96 11.03 -7.84 4.01
CA VAL A 96 12.30 -8.39 3.56
C VAL A 96 12.36 -8.23 2.05
N LEU A 97 13.33 -7.45 1.55
CA LEU A 97 13.45 -7.18 0.12
C LEU A 97 14.89 -6.98 -0.32
N ARG A 98 15.09 -7.03 -1.64
CA ARG A 98 16.37 -6.72 -2.28
C ARG A 98 16.36 -5.33 -2.90
N VAL A 99 17.39 -4.56 -2.59
CA VAL A 99 17.74 -3.30 -3.29
C VAL A 99 19.14 -3.45 -3.87
N GLY A 100 19.24 -3.46 -5.18
CA GLY A 100 20.44 -3.94 -5.87
C GLY A 100 20.72 -5.38 -5.44
N ASP A 101 21.95 -5.64 -5.01
CA ASP A 101 22.36 -6.95 -4.52
C ASP A 101 22.20 -7.11 -2.99
N ALA A 102 21.78 -6.06 -2.28
CA ALA A 102 21.68 -6.04 -0.83
C ALA A 102 20.28 -6.42 -0.34
N TRP A 103 20.23 -7.24 0.71
CA TRP A 103 19.00 -7.58 1.42
C TRP A 103 18.74 -6.60 2.56
N ARG A 104 17.49 -6.16 2.65
CA ARG A 104 16.93 -5.38 3.75
C ARG A 104 16.00 -6.27 4.53
N ASP A 105 15.99 -6.11 5.85
CA ASP A 105 15.17 -6.91 6.76
C ASP A 105 14.70 -6.06 7.94
N GLN A 106 13.44 -5.70 7.95
CA GLN A 106 12.87 -4.81 8.96
C GLN A 106 12.76 -5.44 10.34
N LEU A 107 12.65 -6.77 10.44
CA LEU A 107 12.63 -7.45 11.74
C LEU A 107 14.00 -7.35 12.42
N ARG A 108 15.08 -7.47 11.64
CA ARG A 108 16.46 -7.30 12.12
C ARG A 108 16.81 -5.84 12.33
N GLU A 109 16.47 -4.96 11.40
CA GLU A 109 16.77 -3.52 11.49
C GLU A 109 16.01 -2.82 12.62
N GLY A 110 14.76 -3.23 12.88
CA GLY A 110 13.99 -2.81 14.05
C GLY A 110 14.39 -3.55 15.35
N GLY A 111 15.22 -4.58 15.23
CA GLY A 111 15.70 -5.45 16.33
C GLY A 111 14.64 -6.35 16.97
N HIS A 112 13.42 -6.41 16.42
CA HIS A 112 12.39 -7.32 16.89
C HIS A 112 12.81 -8.79 16.74
N TYR A 113 13.66 -9.08 15.73
CA TYR A 113 14.20 -10.42 15.49
C TYR A 113 14.81 -11.05 16.75
N ASP A 114 15.51 -10.26 17.55
CA ASP A 114 16.22 -10.71 18.76
C ASP A 114 15.41 -10.53 20.06
N ARG A 115 14.27 -9.82 20.02
CA ARG A 115 13.51 -9.42 21.20
C ARG A 115 12.12 -10.05 21.24
N LEU A 116 12.04 -11.29 21.74
CA LEU A 116 10.77 -11.98 21.96
C LEU A 116 9.81 -11.19 22.87
N ALA A 117 10.35 -10.52 23.89
CA ALA A 117 9.58 -9.75 24.88
C ALA A 117 8.82 -8.54 24.29
N ASP A 118 9.10 -8.15 23.04
CA ASP A 118 8.29 -7.14 22.35
C ASP A 118 6.83 -7.63 22.17
N LEU A 119 6.60 -8.94 22.08
CA LEU A 119 5.25 -9.51 21.95
C LEU A 119 4.40 -9.30 23.22
N ASP A 120 5.01 -9.34 24.39
CA ASP A 120 4.36 -9.11 25.67
C ASP A 120 3.76 -7.71 25.74
N VAL A 121 4.56 -6.69 25.43
CA VAL A 121 4.10 -5.29 25.47
C VAL A 121 3.06 -5.01 24.39
N VAL A 122 3.15 -5.67 23.24
CA VAL A 122 2.14 -5.58 22.18
C VAL A 122 0.81 -6.18 22.67
N ALA A 123 0.85 -7.34 23.34
CA ALA A 123 -0.35 -7.98 23.88
C ALA A 123 -1.00 -7.14 25.00
N GLU A 124 -0.21 -6.42 25.81
CA GLU A 124 -0.73 -5.52 26.86
C GLU A 124 -1.60 -4.36 26.33
N LEU A 125 -1.51 -4.04 25.03
CA LEU A 125 -2.39 -3.07 24.38
C LEU A 125 -3.81 -3.61 24.15
N GLY A 126 -4.00 -4.94 24.23
CA GLY A 126 -5.31 -5.59 24.18
C GLY A 126 -5.79 -5.98 22.79
N PHE A 127 -4.90 -6.09 21.81
CA PHE A 127 -5.25 -6.57 20.46
C PHE A 127 -5.65 -8.05 20.49
N ARG A 128 -6.71 -8.41 19.76
CA ARG A 128 -7.10 -9.82 19.57
C ARG A 128 -6.44 -10.45 18.34
N ARG A 129 -6.19 -9.63 17.31
CA ARG A 129 -5.49 -10.03 16.09
C ARG A 129 -4.24 -9.19 15.85
N LEU A 130 -3.19 -9.85 15.37
CA LEU A 130 -1.91 -9.24 15.03
C LEU A 130 -1.52 -9.68 13.62
N ARG A 131 -1.30 -8.74 12.69
CA ARG A 131 -0.62 -9.04 11.42
C ARG A 131 0.83 -9.35 11.75
N TYR A 132 1.22 -10.61 11.56
CA TYR A 132 2.49 -11.14 12.02
C TYR A 132 3.17 -12.00 10.93
N PRO A 133 4.49 -11.84 10.74
CA PRO A 133 5.23 -12.57 9.71
C PRO A 133 5.36 -14.07 9.97
N VAL A 134 5.23 -14.85 8.90
CA VAL A 134 5.81 -16.19 8.73
C VAL A 134 6.55 -16.21 7.39
N LEU A 135 7.58 -15.38 7.29
CA LEU A 135 8.21 -14.98 6.03
C LEU A 135 8.91 -16.15 5.36
N TRP A 136 8.62 -16.32 4.07
CA TRP A 136 9.25 -17.35 3.25
C TRP A 136 10.77 -17.21 3.23
N GLU A 137 11.26 -15.96 3.16
CA GLU A 137 12.66 -15.59 3.17
C GLU A 137 13.39 -16.00 4.46
N HIS A 138 12.68 -16.11 5.58
CA HIS A 138 13.26 -16.55 6.86
C HIS A 138 13.15 -18.04 7.05
N VAL A 139 12.06 -18.64 6.58
CA VAL A 139 11.83 -20.08 6.74
C VAL A 139 12.74 -20.89 5.82
N ALA A 140 12.85 -20.52 4.55
CA ALA A 140 13.57 -21.29 3.54
C ALA A 140 14.37 -20.37 2.60
N PRO A 141 15.42 -19.70 3.12
CA PRO A 141 16.19 -18.70 2.36
C PRO A 141 16.95 -19.27 1.16
N ASP A 142 17.56 -20.45 1.32
CA ASP A 142 18.53 -20.97 0.35
C ASP A 142 17.95 -22.09 -0.53
N HIS A 143 17.02 -22.88 0.00
CA HIS A 143 16.42 -23.98 -0.75
C HIS A 143 14.99 -24.31 -0.26
N PRO A 144 14.02 -24.62 -1.14
CA PRO A 144 12.67 -24.98 -0.73
C PRO A 144 12.62 -26.17 0.24
N GLY A 145 13.53 -27.13 0.15
CA GLY A 145 13.55 -28.31 1.01
C GLY A 145 14.15 -28.09 2.41
N GLU A 146 14.78 -26.94 2.66
CA GLU A 146 15.56 -26.67 3.87
C GLU A 146 14.87 -25.60 4.71
N CYS A 147 13.95 -26.02 5.59
CA CYS A 147 13.19 -25.10 6.43
C CYS A 147 13.77 -24.95 7.84
N ASP A 148 13.94 -23.72 8.30
CA ASP A 148 14.17 -23.39 9.70
C ASP A 148 12.93 -22.73 10.33
N TRP A 149 12.26 -23.47 11.19
CA TRP A 149 11.06 -23.02 11.90
C TRP A 149 11.34 -22.48 13.30
N ARG A 150 12.58 -22.57 13.82
CA ARG A 150 12.88 -22.32 15.25
C ARG A 150 12.42 -20.94 15.71
N TRP A 151 12.73 -19.90 14.92
CA TRP A 151 12.31 -18.54 15.21
C TRP A 151 10.78 -18.43 15.24
N HIS A 152 10.11 -18.92 14.21
CA HIS A 152 8.64 -18.86 14.09
C HIS A 152 7.92 -19.66 15.17
N ASP A 153 8.41 -20.86 15.49
CA ASP A 153 7.86 -21.72 16.55
C ASP A 153 7.89 -21.01 17.92
N GLU A 154 8.99 -20.33 18.24
CA GLU A 154 9.12 -19.58 19.49
C GLU A 154 8.15 -18.38 19.54
N ARG A 155 8.06 -17.58 18.47
CA ARG A 155 7.21 -16.37 18.45
C ARG A 155 5.72 -16.70 18.36
N LEU A 156 5.34 -17.63 17.49
CA LEU A 156 3.95 -18.07 17.37
C LEU A 156 3.49 -18.83 18.62
N GLY A 157 4.39 -19.61 19.24
CA GLY A 157 4.14 -20.20 20.57
C GLY A 157 3.84 -19.13 21.62
N ARG A 158 4.64 -18.05 21.66
CA ARG A 158 4.40 -16.93 22.57
C ARG A 158 3.09 -16.19 22.29
N LEU A 159 2.73 -15.97 21.02
CA LEU A 159 1.45 -15.37 20.66
C LEU A 159 0.25 -16.22 21.14
N CYS A 160 0.35 -17.55 21.01
CA CYS A 160 -0.66 -18.47 21.55
C CYS A 160 -0.80 -18.34 23.08
N GLU A 161 0.32 -18.30 23.82
CA GLU A 161 0.31 -18.11 25.28
C GLU A 161 -0.31 -16.78 25.69
N LEU A 162 -0.09 -15.72 24.90
CA LEU A 162 -0.65 -14.39 25.11
C LEU A 162 -2.11 -14.26 24.63
N GLY A 163 -2.67 -15.30 24.00
CA GLY A 163 -4.03 -15.28 23.47
C GLY A 163 -4.22 -14.36 22.26
N VAL A 164 -3.15 -14.04 21.53
CA VAL A 164 -3.17 -13.19 20.34
C VAL A 164 -3.23 -14.07 19.08
N THR A 165 -4.22 -13.82 18.21
CA THR A 165 -4.37 -14.59 16.97
C THR A 165 -3.61 -13.90 15.82
N PRO A 166 -2.71 -14.59 15.10
CA PRO A 166 -2.00 -14.01 13.98
C PRO A 166 -2.88 -13.95 12.73
N VAL A 167 -2.69 -12.89 11.94
CA VAL A 167 -2.92 -12.90 10.48
C VAL A 167 -1.54 -13.14 9.86
N ALA A 168 -1.31 -14.35 9.35
CA ALA A 168 0.02 -14.78 8.93
C ALA A 168 0.40 -14.23 7.55
N GLY A 169 1.48 -13.43 7.50
CA GLY A 169 2.06 -12.90 6.26
C GLY A 169 3.19 -13.78 5.72
N LEU A 170 3.14 -14.20 4.45
CA LEU A 170 4.18 -15.08 3.88
C LEU A 170 5.26 -14.32 3.09
N VAL A 171 4.87 -13.26 2.39
CA VAL A 171 5.78 -12.33 1.69
C VAL A 171 5.25 -10.91 1.95
N HIS A 172 6.09 -10.04 2.52
CA HIS A 172 5.73 -8.67 2.86
C HIS A 172 6.58 -7.69 2.05
N HIS A 173 6.11 -7.35 0.85
CA HIS A 173 6.95 -6.83 -0.23
C HIS A 173 8.14 -7.76 -0.54
N GLY A 174 9.04 -7.32 -1.41
CA GLY A 174 10.17 -8.14 -1.85
C GLY A 174 9.76 -9.18 -2.88
N GLY A 175 10.61 -10.17 -3.08
CA GLY A 175 10.47 -11.13 -4.19
C GLY A 175 10.66 -12.59 -3.80
N GLY A 176 10.44 -12.93 -2.53
CA GLY A 176 10.75 -14.26 -2.02
C GLY A 176 12.25 -14.49 -1.80
N PRO A 177 12.64 -15.73 -1.44
CA PRO A 177 14.01 -16.12 -1.09
C PRO A 177 15.00 -16.08 -2.27
N HIS A 178 16.27 -16.40 -2.01
CA HIS A 178 17.39 -16.21 -2.94
C HIS A 178 17.24 -16.94 -4.28
N TYR A 179 16.54 -18.08 -4.31
CA TYR A 179 16.40 -18.95 -5.47
C TYR A 179 15.23 -18.60 -6.40
N THR A 180 14.45 -17.56 -6.09
CA THR A 180 13.36 -17.10 -6.96
C THR A 180 13.28 -15.57 -7.01
N ASN A 181 12.34 -15.05 -7.78
CA ASN A 181 12.01 -13.62 -7.84
C ASN A 181 10.62 -13.40 -8.45
N LEU A 182 10.14 -12.15 -8.41
CA LEU A 182 8.80 -11.79 -8.90
C LEU A 182 8.53 -12.05 -10.39
N LEU A 183 9.56 -12.15 -11.23
CA LEU A 183 9.43 -12.51 -12.66
C LEU A 183 9.60 -14.00 -12.93
N ASP A 184 10.02 -14.78 -11.93
CA ASP A 184 10.13 -16.22 -12.05
C ASP A 184 8.74 -16.82 -12.30
N PRO A 185 8.52 -17.53 -13.43
CA PRO A 185 7.22 -18.15 -13.71
C PRO A 185 6.84 -19.23 -12.70
N GLU A 186 7.80 -19.77 -11.94
CA GLU A 186 7.54 -20.76 -10.88
C GLU A 186 7.27 -20.12 -9.50
N PHE A 187 7.44 -18.79 -9.35
CA PHE A 187 7.18 -18.08 -8.09
C PHE A 187 5.79 -18.41 -7.49
N PRO A 188 4.68 -18.45 -8.27
CA PRO A 188 3.37 -18.78 -7.72
C PRO A 188 3.29 -20.18 -7.10
N GLU A 189 3.83 -21.18 -7.79
CA GLU A 189 3.83 -22.57 -7.37
C GLU A 189 4.77 -22.81 -6.17
N LEU A 190 5.94 -22.15 -6.18
CA LEU A 190 6.89 -22.21 -5.07
C LEU A 190 6.32 -21.60 -3.79
N LEU A 191 5.68 -20.42 -3.88
CA LEU A 191 5.02 -19.82 -2.72
C LEU A 191 3.85 -20.69 -2.24
N ALA A 192 3.08 -21.29 -3.14
CA ALA A 192 1.99 -22.19 -2.75
C ALA A 192 2.50 -23.43 -2.00
N ALA A 193 3.63 -24.00 -2.41
CA ALA A 193 4.27 -25.11 -1.71
C ALA A 193 4.81 -24.69 -0.33
N GLN A 194 5.33 -23.46 -0.20
CA GLN A 194 5.69 -22.89 1.11
C GLN A 194 4.45 -22.69 1.98
N ALA A 195 3.38 -22.11 1.44
CA ALA A 195 2.13 -21.85 2.13
C ALA A 195 1.50 -23.15 2.70
N GLU A 196 1.51 -24.24 1.92
CA GLU A 196 1.06 -25.54 2.41
C GLU A 196 1.90 -26.06 3.59
N ARG A 197 3.23 -25.93 3.52
CA ARG A 197 4.12 -26.33 4.62
C ARG A 197 3.85 -25.52 5.87
N THR A 198 3.69 -24.21 5.73
CA THR A 198 3.31 -23.32 6.84
C THR A 198 1.96 -23.72 7.44
N ALA A 199 0.94 -23.98 6.62
CA ALA A 199 -0.39 -24.38 7.08
C ALA A 199 -0.37 -25.75 7.79
N ARG A 200 0.42 -26.72 7.31
CA ARG A 200 0.61 -28.02 7.98
C ARG A 200 1.32 -27.87 9.33
N ARG A 201 2.28 -26.94 9.44
CA ARG A 201 3.02 -26.67 10.67
C ARG A 201 2.15 -25.97 11.72
N TYR A 202 1.30 -25.04 11.28
CA TYR A 202 0.46 -24.21 12.14
C TYR A 202 -1.04 -24.31 11.73
N PRO A 203 -1.68 -25.49 11.88
CA PRO A 203 -3.05 -25.73 11.41
C PRO A 203 -4.14 -24.94 12.15
N TRP A 204 -3.76 -24.21 13.20
CA TRP A 204 -4.63 -23.37 14.01
C TRP A 204 -4.76 -21.94 13.48
N ILE A 205 -3.89 -21.50 12.57
CA ILE A 205 -3.94 -20.15 11.97
C ILE A 205 -5.08 -20.08 10.96
N ARG A 206 -5.99 -19.10 11.12
CA ARG A 206 -7.18 -18.96 10.27
C ARG A 206 -7.10 -17.86 9.23
N SER A 207 -6.37 -16.77 9.48
CA SER A 207 -6.30 -15.63 8.57
C SER A 207 -4.90 -15.52 7.97
N TRP A 208 -4.83 -15.30 6.66
CA TRP A 208 -3.60 -15.37 5.89
C TRP A 208 -3.47 -14.20 4.90
N THR A 209 -2.27 -13.64 4.79
CA THR A 209 -1.88 -12.68 3.74
C THR A 209 -0.69 -13.27 2.99
N PRO A 210 -0.89 -14.07 1.93
CA PRO A 210 0.21 -14.69 1.22
C PRO A 210 1.19 -13.65 0.63
N VAL A 211 0.68 -12.58 0.03
CA VAL A 211 1.47 -11.48 -0.53
C VAL A 211 0.85 -10.15 -0.09
N ASN A 212 1.66 -9.30 0.55
CA ASN A 212 1.28 -7.92 0.91
C ASN A 212 1.37 -7.00 -0.32
N GLU A 213 0.32 -6.22 -0.57
CA GLU A 213 0.25 -5.20 -1.63
C GLU A 213 0.88 -5.61 -2.98
N PRO A 214 0.31 -6.60 -3.70
CA PRO A 214 0.82 -7.02 -5.00
C PRO A 214 0.99 -5.86 -5.99
N LEU A 215 0.05 -4.91 -6.05
CA LEU A 215 0.14 -3.81 -7.01
C LEU A 215 1.26 -2.84 -6.64
N THR A 216 1.37 -2.44 -5.38
CA THR A 216 2.46 -1.58 -4.91
C THR A 216 3.82 -2.23 -5.19
N THR A 217 3.98 -3.50 -4.82
CA THR A 217 5.23 -4.25 -5.01
C THR A 217 5.59 -4.38 -6.48
N ALA A 218 4.61 -4.69 -7.36
CA ALA A 218 4.80 -4.71 -8.80
C ALA A 218 5.22 -3.35 -9.37
N ARG A 219 4.66 -2.24 -8.89
CA ARG A 219 5.05 -0.89 -9.36
C ARG A 219 6.49 -0.58 -8.98
N PHE A 220 6.87 -0.80 -7.72
CA PHE A 220 8.22 -0.51 -7.26
C PHE A 220 9.28 -1.43 -7.88
N SER A 221 8.93 -2.67 -8.19
CA SER A 221 9.87 -3.66 -8.74
C SER A 221 9.92 -3.69 -10.27
N GLY A 222 8.78 -3.43 -10.91
CA GLY A 222 8.54 -3.62 -12.33
C GLY A 222 8.49 -2.35 -13.17
N LEU A 223 7.96 -1.27 -12.58
CA LEU A 223 7.69 -0.01 -13.27
C LEU A 223 8.69 1.09 -12.92
N TYR A 224 9.07 1.19 -11.64
CA TYR A 224 9.99 2.24 -11.16
C TYR A 224 11.40 1.71 -10.93
N GLY A 225 11.52 0.40 -10.71
CA GLY A 225 12.80 -0.29 -10.56
C GLY A 225 13.55 0.05 -9.27
N HIS A 226 12.85 0.43 -8.19
CA HIS A 226 13.46 0.66 -6.87
C HIS A 226 13.82 -0.64 -6.18
N TRP A 227 12.99 -1.67 -6.34
CA TRP A 227 13.20 -2.99 -5.73
C TRP A 227 13.49 -4.03 -6.80
N HIS A 228 14.14 -5.12 -6.39
CA HIS A 228 14.44 -6.23 -7.29
C HIS A 228 13.15 -6.78 -7.96
N PRO A 229 13.12 -7.06 -9.28
CA PRO A 229 14.26 -7.18 -10.21
C PRO A 229 14.64 -5.88 -10.96
N HIS A 230 14.27 -4.71 -10.45
CA HIS A 230 14.69 -3.40 -10.96
C HIS A 230 14.28 -3.11 -12.40
N ARG A 231 13.12 -3.64 -12.83
CA ARG A 231 12.60 -3.35 -14.17
C ARG A 231 11.94 -1.98 -14.19
N ARG A 232 11.83 -1.41 -15.38
CA ARG A 232 11.32 -0.06 -15.63
C ARG A 232 10.40 -0.02 -16.85
N ASP A 233 9.61 -1.08 -17.00
CA ASP A 233 8.76 -1.28 -18.17
C ASP A 233 7.40 -1.90 -17.78
N GLU A 234 6.36 -1.50 -18.51
CA GLU A 234 4.98 -1.89 -18.20
C GLU A 234 4.76 -3.41 -18.35
N ALA A 235 5.43 -4.06 -19.29
CA ALA A 235 5.31 -5.50 -19.49
C ALA A 235 5.82 -6.28 -18.27
N SER A 236 6.99 -5.91 -17.74
CA SER A 236 7.55 -6.51 -16.53
C SER A 236 6.66 -6.24 -15.31
N PHE A 237 6.17 -5.00 -15.15
CA PHE A 237 5.20 -4.66 -14.09
C PHE A 237 3.95 -5.55 -14.13
N LEU A 238 3.30 -5.68 -15.29
CA LEU A 238 2.10 -6.50 -15.43
C LEU A 238 2.40 -7.98 -15.22
N ARG A 239 3.59 -8.44 -15.58
CA ARG A 239 4.01 -9.82 -15.33
C ARG A 239 4.21 -10.13 -13.86
N ILE A 240 4.92 -9.26 -13.15
CA ILE A 240 5.11 -9.33 -11.70
C ILE A 240 3.76 -9.35 -10.99
N LEU A 241 2.87 -8.39 -11.32
CA LEU A 241 1.55 -8.28 -10.71
C LEU A 241 0.74 -9.58 -10.86
N VAL A 242 0.71 -10.16 -12.06
CA VAL A 242 -0.03 -11.42 -12.28
C VAL A 242 0.62 -12.59 -11.57
N ASN A 243 1.96 -12.68 -11.53
CA ASN A 243 2.65 -13.72 -10.77
C ASN A 243 2.30 -13.61 -9.27
N GLU A 244 2.34 -12.42 -8.68
CA GLU A 244 1.97 -12.19 -7.29
C GLU A 244 0.50 -12.56 -7.01
N CYS A 245 -0.44 -12.10 -7.85
CA CYS A 245 -1.85 -12.47 -7.69
C CYS A 245 -2.09 -13.98 -7.87
N ARG A 246 -1.40 -14.64 -8.81
CA ARG A 246 -1.45 -16.10 -8.96
C ARG A 246 -0.88 -16.78 -7.71
N ALA A 247 0.19 -16.25 -7.14
CA ALA A 247 0.81 -16.78 -5.93
C ALA A 247 -0.16 -16.70 -4.73
N VAL A 248 -0.90 -15.60 -4.58
CA VAL A 248 -1.98 -15.47 -3.60
C VAL A 248 -3.03 -16.57 -3.79
N LEU A 249 -3.57 -16.70 -5.01
CA LEU A 249 -4.63 -17.67 -5.31
C LEU A 249 -4.19 -19.11 -5.06
N LEU A 250 -3.01 -19.49 -5.56
CA LEU A 250 -2.46 -20.83 -5.39
C LEU A 250 -2.11 -21.13 -3.93
N SER A 251 -1.56 -20.15 -3.20
CA SER A 251 -1.29 -20.28 -1.77
C SER A 251 -2.56 -20.52 -0.97
N MET A 252 -3.63 -19.76 -1.22
CA MET A 252 -4.90 -19.96 -0.52
C MET A 252 -5.54 -21.31 -0.84
N ARG A 253 -5.50 -21.76 -2.10
CA ARG A 253 -5.93 -23.12 -2.46
C ARG A 253 -5.12 -24.18 -1.70
N ALA A 254 -3.81 -24.02 -1.62
CA ALA A 254 -2.93 -24.96 -0.93
C ALA A 254 -3.16 -24.97 0.59
N ILE A 255 -3.31 -23.80 1.21
CA ILE A 255 -3.66 -23.64 2.63
C ILE A 255 -5.02 -24.30 2.90
N ARG A 256 -6.04 -24.07 2.06
CA ARG A 256 -7.40 -24.59 2.24
C ARG A 256 -7.52 -26.10 2.08
N ARG A 257 -6.57 -26.77 1.43
CA ARG A 257 -6.48 -28.25 1.50
C ARG A 257 -6.16 -28.75 2.90
N VAL A 258 -5.52 -27.94 3.73
CA VAL A 258 -5.13 -28.26 5.11
C VAL A 258 -6.12 -27.65 6.10
N ILE A 259 -6.56 -26.41 5.86
CA ILE A 259 -7.41 -25.59 6.73
C ILE A 259 -8.61 -25.09 5.90
N PRO A 260 -9.68 -25.89 5.73
CA PRO A 260 -10.75 -25.63 4.75
C PRO A 260 -11.46 -24.27 4.86
N ASP A 261 -11.50 -23.69 6.05
CA ASP A 261 -12.14 -22.40 6.36
C ASP A 261 -11.13 -21.24 6.46
N ALA A 262 -9.89 -21.40 6.00
CA ALA A 262 -8.89 -20.35 6.01
C ALA A 262 -9.36 -19.09 5.24
N GLU A 263 -9.26 -17.94 5.90
CA GLU A 263 -9.63 -16.63 5.41
C GLU A 263 -8.43 -15.96 4.72
N LEU A 264 -8.63 -15.52 3.48
CA LEU A 264 -7.70 -14.63 2.80
C LEU A 264 -7.92 -13.20 3.32
N VAL A 265 -6.88 -12.58 3.87
CA VAL A 265 -6.82 -11.14 4.14
C VAL A 265 -5.89 -10.53 3.09
N GLN A 266 -6.47 -10.12 1.96
CA GLN A 266 -5.69 -9.54 0.86
C GLN A 266 -5.53 -8.04 1.09
N THR A 267 -4.29 -7.56 1.17
CA THR A 267 -3.97 -6.15 1.37
C THR A 267 -3.61 -5.46 0.06
N GLU A 268 -3.93 -4.17 -0.04
CA GLU A 268 -3.45 -3.28 -1.12
C GLU A 268 -3.42 -1.81 -0.65
N ASP A 269 -2.54 -0.99 -1.24
CA ASP A 269 -2.57 0.46 -1.05
C ASP A 269 -3.83 1.09 -1.68
N LEU A 270 -4.47 1.97 -0.93
CA LEU A 270 -5.70 2.66 -1.32
C LEU A 270 -5.43 4.11 -1.73
N GLY A 271 -4.72 4.30 -2.84
CA GLY A 271 -4.48 5.62 -3.42
C GLY A 271 -5.60 6.14 -4.31
N ARG A 272 -5.56 7.43 -4.69
CA ARG A 272 -6.35 8.01 -5.79
C ARG A 272 -5.53 9.10 -6.49
N THR A 273 -5.62 9.18 -7.81
CA THR A 273 -4.96 10.22 -8.60
C THR A 273 -5.97 11.26 -9.06
N PHE A 274 -5.73 12.51 -8.69
CA PHE A 274 -6.43 13.69 -9.16
C PHE A 274 -5.60 14.41 -10.21
N SER A 275 -6.20 15.36 -10.94
CA SER A 275 -5.43 16.13 -11.91
C SER A 275 -6.08 17.43 -12.35
N THR A 276 -5.27 18.27 -12.98
CA THR A 276 -5.79 19.31 -13.87
C THR A 276 -6.51 18.71 -15.09
N ARG A 277 -7.49 19.43 -15.65
CA ARG A 277 -8.30 18.97 -16.81
C ARG A 277 -7.48 18.41 -17.98
N ARG A 278 -6.30 18.97 -18.27
CA ARG A 278 -5.42 18.51 -19.35
C ARG A 278 -4.92 17.06 -19.14
N LEU A 279 -4.74 16.66 -17.89
CA LEU A 279 -4.18 15.36 -17.49
C LEU A 279 -5.26 14.38 -17.01
N ALA A 280 -6.54 14.69 -17.24
CA ALA A 280 -7.66 13.84 -16.83
C ALA A 280 -7.55 12.41 -17.39
N TYR A 281 -6.99 12.25 -18.60
CA TYR A 281 -6.75 10.93 -19.19
C TYR A 281 -5.74 10.10 -18.39
N GLN A 282 -4.68 10.73 -17.86
CA GLN A 282 -3.66 10.05 -17.07
C GLN A 282 -4.21 9.71 -15.68
N ALA A 283 -4.93 10.65 -15.05
CA ALA A 283 -5.59 10.36 -13.78
C ALA A 283 -6.62 9.22 -13.90
N ALA A 284 -7.39 9.16 -14.99
CA ALA A 284 -8.30 8.04 -15.25
C ALA A 284 -7.53 6.72 -15.38
N TYR A 285 -6.42 6.70 -16.14
CA TYR A 285 -5.55 5.54 -16.29
C TYR A 285 -5.01 5.02 -14.94
N GLU A 286 -4.48 5.92 -14.11
CA GLU A 286 -3.98 5.58 -12.77
C GLU A 286 -5.08 5.07 -11.85
N ASN A 287 -6.27 5.68 -11.91
CA ASN A 287 -7.42 5.31 -11.10
C ASN A 287 -8.08 3.99 -11.53
N GLU A 288 -7.86 3.55 -12.78
CA GLU A 288 -8.16 2.19 -13.21
C GLU A 288 -7.08 1.22 -12.71
N ARG A 289 -5.80 1.57 -12.87
CA ARG A 289 -4.66 0.72 -12.47
C ARG A 289 -4.69 0.37 -10.99
N ARG A 290 -5.01 1.31 -10.11
CA ARG A 290 -4.99 1.13 -8.65
C ARG A 290 -5.84 -0.03 -8.12
N TRP A 291 -6.80 -0.50 -8.92
CA TRP A 291 -7.67 -1.61 -8.55
C TRP A 291 -7.21 -2.97 -9.07
N LEU A 292 -6.18 -3.01 -9.93
CA LEU A 292 -5.92 -4.15 -10.80
C LEU A 292 -5.60 -5.45 -10.04
N SER A 293 -4.84 -5.41 -8.94
CA SER A 293 -4.58 -6.60 -8.10
C SER A 293 -5.86 -7.18 -7.51
N LEU A 294 -6.69 -6.32 -6.91
CA LEU A 294 -7.96 -6.69 -6.30
C LEU A 294 -9.00 -7.12 -7.36
N ASP A 295 -9.02 -6.48 -8.52
CA ASP A 295 -9.90 -6.86 -9.63
C ASP A 295 -9.53 -8.24 -10.19
N LEU A 296 -8.24 -8.56 -10.30
CA LEU A 296 -7.79 -9.91 -10.65
C LEU A 296 -8.29 -10.91 -9.61
N LEU A 297 -7.97 -10.69 -8.33
CA LEU A 297 -8.32 -11.64 -7.25
C LEU A 297 -9.84 -11.79 -7.03
N CYS A 298 -10.63 -10.76 -7.34
CA CYS A 298 -12.09 -10.79 -7.29
C CYS A 298 -12.75 -11.27 -8.60
N GLY A 299 -11.98 -11.74 -9.58
CA GLY A 299 -12.52 -12.29 -10.83
C GLY A 299 -13.22 -11.26 -11.73
N ARG A 300 -12.75 -10.01 -11.74
CA ARG A 300 -13.36 -8.87 -12.46
C ARG A 300 -12.66 -8.52 -13.77
N VAL A 301 -11.47 -9.06 -14.03
CA VAL A 301 -10.70 -8.82 -15.25
C VAL A 301 -11.08 -9.83 -16.34
N GLY A 302 -12.18 -9.55 -17.03
CA GLY A 302 -12.63 -10.30 -18.21
C GLY A 302 -12.08 -9.77 -19.53
N ARG A 303 -12.46 -10.41 -20.65
CA ARG A 303 -12.03 -10.02 -22.01
C ARG A 303 -12.39 -8.58 -22.40
N ASP A 304 -13.49 -8.07 -21.86
CA ASP A 304 -13.96 -6.70 -22.07
C ASP A 304 -13.31 -5.67 -21.11
N HIS A 305 -12.46 -6.11 -20.19
CA HIS A 305 -11.80 -5.23 -19.22
C HIS A 305 -10.76 -4.35 -19.93
N PRO A 306 -10.67 -3.03 -19.64
CA PRO A 306 -9.74 -2.11 -20.31
C PRO A 306 -8.26 -2.53 -20.26
N TRP A 307 -7.89 -3.27 -19.21
CA TRP A 307 -6.53 -3.79 -19.03
C TRP A 307 -6.25 -5.11 -19.74
N TRP A 308 -7.28 -5.80 -20.25
CA TRP A 308 -7.10 -7.10 -20.91
C TRP A 308 -6.10 -7.03 -22.06
N PRO A 309 -6.20 -6.10 -23.04
CA PRO A 309 -5.25 -6.05 -24.15
C PRO A 309 -3.81 -5.79 -23.69
N ARG A 310 -3.61 -4.97 -22.65
CA ARG A 310 -2.29 -4.67 -22.08
C ARG A 310 -1.69 -5.87 -21.37
N LEU A 311 -2.49 -6.61 -20.61
CA LEU A 311 -2.08 -7.87 -19.99
C LEU A 311 -1.65 -8.88 -21.06
N ARG A 312 -2.44 -9.03 -22.13
CA ARG A 312 -2.08 -9.90 -23.27
C ARG A 312 -0.76 -9.48 -23.93
N ALA A 313 -0.58 -8.17 -24.17
CA ALA A 313 0.64 -7.63 -24.75
C ALA A 313 1.88 -7.80 -23.85
N ALA A 314 1.69 -7.82 -22.53
CA ALA A 314 2.73 -8.10 -21.55
C ALA A 314 3.10 -9.60 -21.44
N GLY A 315 2.55 -10.45 -22.31
CA GLY A 315 2.81 -11.89 -22.32
C GLY A 315 2.00 -12.69 -21.29
N VAL A 316 0.95 -12.09 -20.69
CA VAL A 316 0.02 -12.83 -19.82
C VAL A 316 -0.79 -13.79 -20.68
N ALA A 317 -0.75 -15.10 -20.37
CA ALA A 317 -1.51 -16.11 -21.09
C ALA A 317 -2.99 -16.12 -20.67
N GLU A 318 -3.87 -16.61 -21.56
CA GLU A 318 -5.32 -16.42 -21.41
C GLU A 318 -5.84 -17.30 -20.29
N TRP A 319 -5.29 -18.51 -20.20
CA TRP A 319 -5.54 -19.44 -19.12
C TRP A 319 -5.16 -18.87 -17.74
N GLU A 320 -4.14 -17.99 -17.66
CA GLU A 320 -3.78 -17.33 -16.40
C GLU A 320 -4.88 -16.37 -15.95
N LEU A 321 -5.44 -15.59 -16.88
CA LEU A 321 -6.55 -14.68 -16.60
C LEU A 321 -7.85 -15.44 -16.32
N ASP A 322 -8.12 -16.50 -17.07
CA ASP A 322 -9.27 -17.38 -16.83
C ASP A 322 -9.19 -18.06 -15.44
N THR A 323 -7.98 -18.29 -14.92
CA THR A 323 -7.79 -18.84 -13.57
C THR A 323 -8.29 -17.88 -12.49
N PHE A 324 -8.15 -16.56 -12.69
CA PHE A 324 -8.70 -15.54 -11.80
C PHE A 324 -10.22 -15.43 -11.91
N LEU A 325 -10.75 -15.51 -13.13
CA LEU A 325 -12.20 -15.51 -13.37
C LEU A 325 -12.90 -16.72 -12.71
N ALA A 326 -12.22 -17.87 -12.67
CA ALA A 326 -12.70 -19.03 -11.92
C ALA A 326 -12.72 -18.80 -10.40
N GLY A 327 -11.86 -17.90 -9.90
CA GLY A 327 -11.80 -17.46 -8.51
C GLY A 327 -11.40 -18.55 -7.51
N ASP A 328 -11.60 -18.22 -6.23
CA ASP A 328 -11.57 -19.15 -5.11
C ASP A 328 -12.74 -18.79 -4.16
N PRO A 329 -13.71 -19.70 -3.95
CA PRO A 329 -14.93 -19.39 -3.21
C PRO A 329 -14.76 -19.29 -1.69
N GLY A 330 -13.56 -19.51 -1.15
CA GLY A 330 -13.34 -19.47 0.29
C GLY A 330 -13.43 -18.05 0.91
N PRO A 331 -13.45 -17.94 2.25
CA PRO A 331 -13.63 -16.67 2.94
C PRO A 331 -12.56 -15.63 2.56
N MET A 332 -12.96 -14.40 2.27
CA MET A 332 -12.05 -13.32 1.91
C MET A 332 -12.41 -12.03 2.64
N LEU A 333 -11.40 -11.26 2.97
CA LEU A 333 -11.46 -9.89 3.45
C LEU A 333 -10.47 -9.05 2.64
N ILE A 334 -10.89 -7.86 2.22
CA ILE A 334 -10.02 -6.87 1.58
C ILE A 334 -9.48 -5.93 2.66
N GLY A 335 -8.18 -6.02 2.87
CA GLY A 335 -7.40 -5.09 3.67
C GLY A 335 -6.97 -3.87 2.86
N LEU A 336 -7.17 -2.70 3.43
CA LEU A 336 -6.84 -1.42 2.82
C LEU A 336 -5.73 -0.77 3.63
N ASN A 337 -4.57 -0.62 2.98
CA ASN A 337 -3.44 0.13 3.50
C ASN A 337 -3.57 1.55 2.96
N TYR A 338 -3.44 2.56 3.82
CA TYR A 338 -3.64 3.93 3.34
C TYR A 338 -2.79 4.94 4.09
N TYR A 339 -2.05 5.66 3.27
CA TYR A 339 -1.11 6.69 3.67
C TYR A 339 -1.57 8.03 3.14
N ILE A 340 -1.18 9.09 3.84
CA ILE A 340 -1.47 10.44 3.39
C ILE A 340 -0.89 10.76 2.00
N THR A 341 0.16 10.04 1.60
CA THR A 341 0.86 10.17 0.32
C THR A 341 0.30 9.26 -0.77
N SER A 342 -0.61 8.33 -0.45
CA SER A 342 -1.24 7.42 -1.42
C SER A 342 -2.09 8.18 -2.44
N GLU A 343 -2.59 9.37 -2.08
CA GLU A 343 -3.31 10.24 -3.00
C GLU A 343 -2.38 11.21 -3.70
N ARG A 344 -2.47 11.25 -5.03
CA ARG A 344 -1.60 12.04 -5.90
C ARG A 344 -2.39 13.07 -6.69
N PHE A 345 -1.76 14.15 -7.09
CA PHE A 345 -2.32 15.17 -7.98
C PHE A 345 -1.35 15.46 -9.13
N LEU A 346 -1.84 15.35 -10.36
CA LEU A 346 -1.07 15.62 -11.56
C LEU A 346 -1.35 17.03 -12.12
N ASP A 347 -0.32 17.86 -12.22
CA ASP A 347 -0.42 19.22 -12.75
C ASP A 347 0.53 19.47 -13.94
N HIS A 348 -0.01 19.89 -15.07
CA HIS A 348 0.77 20.20 -16.27
C HIS A 348 1.61 21.49 -16.12
N ARG A 349 1.37 22.29 -15.08
CA ARG A 349 2.03 23.60 -14.85
C ARG A 349 3.31 23.43 -14.02
N LEU A 350 4.33 22.84 -14.63
CA LEU A 350 5.61 22.54 -13.99
C LEU A 350 6.23 23.71 -13.23
N SER A 351 6.13 24.94 -13.75
CA SER A 351 6.73 26.14 -13.14
C SER A 351 6.18 26.48 -11.75
N LEU A 352 5.07 25.88 -11.32
CA LEU A 352 4.50 26.06 -9.98
C LEU A 352 5.17 25.19 -8.92
N TYR A 353 5.92 24.17 -9.34
CA TYR A 353 6.42 23.12 -8.47
C TYR A 353 7.94 22.97 -8.58
N PRO A 354 8.63 22.54 -7.52
CA PRO A 354 10.06 22.23 -7.57
C PRO A 354 10.42 21.17 -8.63
N PRO A 355 11.61 21.24 -9.25
CA PRO A 355 12.02 20.30 -10.30
C PRO A 355 11.99 18.80 -9.91
N HIS A 356 12.25 18.47 -8.65
CA HIS A 356 12.25 17.07 -8.19
C HIS A 356 10.85 16.43 -8.18
N LEU A 357 9.78 17.21 -8.38
CA LEU A 357 8.42 16.70 -8.55
C LEU A 357 8.01 16.57 -10.03
N HIS A 358 8.88 16.96 -10.98
CA HIS A 358 8.56 17.01 -12.41
C HIS A 358 8.83 15.67 -13.08
N GLY A 359 7.82 15.10 -13.72
CA GLY A 359 7.88 13.87 -14.50
C GLY A 359 7.07 13.89 -15.77
N GLY A 360 6.64 12.72 -16.21
CA GLY A 360 5.75 12.57 -17.34
C GLY A 360 5.34 11.12 -17.58
N ASN A 361 4.68 10.91 -18.71
CA ASN A 361 4.26 9.60 -19.20
C ASN A 361 4.71 9.37 -20.66
N GLY A 362 5.71 10.12 -21.13
CA GLY A 362 6.13 10.17 -22.53
C GLY A 362 5.22 10.97 -23.48
N ARG A 363 4.00 11.33 -23.05
CA ARG A 363 3.06 12.17 -23.81
C ARG A 363 3.00 13.62 -23.30
N ASP A 364 2.82 13.79 -21.99
CA ASP A 364 2.87 15.09 -21.33
C ASP A 364 3.90 15.04 -20.19
N SER A 365 4.56 16.17 -19.96
CA SER A 365 5.32 16.40 -18.73
C SER A 365 4.42 17.09 -17.70
N TYR A 366 4.51 16.65 -16.45
CA TYR A 366 3.67 17.13 -15.35
C TYR A 366 4.34 16.98 -14.00
N ALA A 367 3.91 17.78 -13.03
CA ALA A 367 4.28 17.61 -11.64
C ALA A 367 3.39 16.55 -11.00
N ASP A 368 4.00 15.63 -10.26
CA ASP A 368 3.31 14.62 -9.45
C ASP A 368 3.48 14.99 -7.97
N ILE A 369 2.38 15.32 -7.30
CA ILE A 369 2.38 15.91 -5.95
C ILE A 369 1.46 15.10 -5.03
N GLU A 370 1.73 15.06 -3.73
CA GLU A 370 0.75 14.56 -2.75
C GLU A 370 -0.53 15.40 -2.83
N ALA A 371 -1.69 14.76 -3.02
CA ALA A 371 -2.98 15.47 -3.10
C ALA A 371 -3.27 16.27 -1.83
N ALA A 372 -2.78 15.81 -0.67
CA ALA A 372 -2.85 16.54 0.60
C ALA A 372 -2.21 17.94 0.53
N ARG A 373 -1.27 18.17 -0.40
CA ARG A 373 -0.54 19.45 -0.60
C ARG A 373 -1.17 20.34 -1.68
N VAL A 374 -2.32 19.97 -2.23
CA VAL A 374 -3.00 20.71 -3.31
C VAL A 374 -4.39 21.16 -2.87
N PRO A 375 -4.80 22.42 -3.15
CA PRO A 375 -6.17 22.86 -2.93
C PRO A 375 -7.08 22.22 -4.00
N LEU A 376 -7.64 21.05 -3.69
CA LEU A 376 -8.57 20.35 -4.58
C LEU A 376 -9.89 21.13 -4.74
N PRO A 377 -10.59 20.95 -5.87
CA PRO A 377 -11.96 21.43 -6.03
C PRO A 377 -12.89 20.93 -4.91
N THR A 378 -13.89 21.73 -4.54
CA THR A 378 -14.82 21.42 -3.43
C THR A 378 -15.66 20.16 -3.59
N HIS A 379 -15.76 19.62 -4.81
CA HIS A 379 -16.45 18.35 -5.09
C HIS A 379 -15.53 17.13 -5.02
N GLU A 380 -14.22 17.34 -4.88
CA GLU A 380 -13.24 16.28 -4.64
C GLU A 380 -12.88 16.23 -3.16
N ALA A 381 -12.67 15.02 -2.65
CA ALA A 381 -12.31 14.81 -1.25
C ALA A 381 -11.16 13.80 -1.13
N THR A 382 -10.22 14.13 -0.25
CA THR A 382 -9.13 13.26 0.24
C THR A 382 -9.46 12.70 1.62
N GLY A 383 -8.71 11.68 2.02
CA GLY A 383 -8.82 11.06 3.34
C GLY A 383 -9.54 9.71 3.35
N TRP A 384 -9.65 9.13 4.54
CA TRP A 384 -10.17 7.79 4.79
C TRP A 384 -11.58 7.55 4.25
N GLU A 385 -12.54 8.38 4.60
CA GLU A 385 -13.95 8.14 4.25
C GLU A 385 -14.21 7.98 2.74
N PRO A 386 -13.83 8.93 1.85
CA PRO A 386 -14.12 8.79 0.42
C PRO A 386 -13.39 7.59 -0.19
N ARG A 387 -12.19 7.23 0.31
CA ARG A 387 -11.42 6.10 -0.19
C ARG A 387 -12.01 4.76 0.24
N LEU A 388 -12.37 4.61 1.52
CA LEU A 388 -13.06 3.41 2.02
C LEU A 388 -14.43 3.22 1.35
N ARG A 389 -15.15 4.32 1.10
CA ARG A 389 -16.43 4.29 0.38
C ARG A 389 -16.28 3.76 -1.05
N GLU A 390 -15.26 4.21 -1.78
CA GLU A 390 -14.99 3.70 -3.13
C GLU A 390 -14.71 2.18 -3.14
N ALA A 391 -13.96 1.68 -2.16
CA ALA A 391 -13.71 0.26 -2.02
C ALA A 391 -15.01 -0.51 -1.71
N TRP A 392 -15.83 0.02 -0.80
CA TRP A 392 -17.13 -0.57 -0.45
C TRP A 392 -18.10 -0.58 -1.64
N GLU A 393 -18.22 0.52 -2.37
CA GLU A 393 -19.08 0.60 -3.56
C GLU A 393 -18.59 -0.36 -4.66
N ARG A 394 -17.27 -0.54 -4.79
CA ARG A 394 -16.69 -1.43 -5.79
C ARG A 394 -16.88 -2.91 -5.44
N TYR A 395 -16.61 -3.30 -4.19
CA TYR A 395 -16.52 -4.70 -3.77
C TYR A 395 -17.61 -5.15 -2.80
N GLY A 396 -18.67 -4.35 -2.62
CA GLY A 396 -19.75 -4.43 -1.61
C GLY A 396 -20.04 -5.75 -0.88
N PRO A 397 -20.11 -6.92 -1.56
CA PRO A 397 -20.26 -8.20 -0.89
C PRO A 397 -19.07 -8.68 -0.05
N VAL A 398 -17.86 -8.16 -0.30
CA VAL A 398 -16.62 -8.57 0.36
C VAL A 398 -16.36 -7.70 1.60
N PRO A 399 -16.12 -8.31 2.76
CA PRO A 399 -15.74 -7.59 3.98
C PRO A 399 -14.48 -6.76 3.79
N LEU A 400 -14.42 -5.61 4.47
CA LEU A 400 -13.28 -4.69 4.43
C LEU A 400 -12.62 -4.57 5.80
N ALA A 401 -11.32 -4.26 5.83
CA ALA A 401 -10.63 -3.75 7.01
C ALA A 401 -9.57 -2.74 6.61
N VAL A 402 -9.23 -1.83 7.53
CA VAL A 402 -8.00 -1.03 7.40
C VAL A 402 -6.86 -1.88 7.97
N THR A 403 -5.94 -2.32 7.11
CA THR A 403 -4.85 -3.22 7.47
C THR A 403 -3.54 -2.52 7.78
N GLU A 404 -3.37 -1.27 7.35
CA GLU A 404 -2.28 -0.36 7.74
C GLU A 404 -2.79 1.08 7.78
N ALA A 405 -2.57 1.75 8.91
CA ALA A 405 -2.86 3.16 9.10
C ALA A 405 -1.65 3.84 9.75
N HIS A 406 -0.84 4.53 8.95
CA HIS A 406 0.32 5.26 9.44
C HIS A 406 0.49 6.60 8.73
N ILE A 407 1.16 7.52 9.42
CA ILE A 407 1.68 8.74 8.84
C ILE A 407 3.09 8.96 9.40
N GLY A 408 4.08 8.88 8.50
CA GLY A 408 5.48 9.11 8.83
C GLY A 408 5.82 10.58 9.00
N TRP A 409 7.02 10.86 9.49
CA TRP A 409 7.62 12.21 9.63
C TRP A 409 6.77 13.24 10.35
N CYS A 410 6.07 12.82 11.39
CA CYS A 410 5.33 13.75 12.24
C CYS A 410 5.42 13.36 13.72
N PRO A 411 5.15 14.31 14.63
CA PRO A 411 4.95 13.99 16.04
C PRO A 411 3.84 12.95 16.23
N ASP A 412 3.92 12.20 17.34
CA ASP A 412 2.96 11.15 17.72
C ASP A 412 1.49 11.60 17.73
N HIS A 413 1.19 12.84 18.09
CA HIS A 413 -0.17 13.38 18.06
C HIS A 413 -0.75 13.52 16.64
N GLU A 414 0.07 13.76 15.62
CA GLU A 414 -0.40 13.73 14.23
C GLU A 414 -0.68 12.28 13.78
N GLN A 415 0.14 11.31 14.21
CA GLN A 415 -0.14 9.89 13.98
C GLN A 415 -1.47 9.46 14.59
N VAL A 416 -1.72 9.88 15.83
CA VAL A 416 -2.97 9.59 16.53
C VAL A 416 -4.17 10.22 15.81
N ARG A 417 -4.07 11.46 15.34
CA ARG A 417 -5.14 12.08 14.54
C ARG A 417 -5.45 11.28 13.27
N TRP A 418 -4.43 10.79 12.58
CA TRP A 418 -4.61 9.97 11.38
C TRP A 418 -5.33 8.66 11.69
N LEU A 419 -4.94 7.96 12.76
CA LEU A 419 -5.62 6.75 13.22
C LEU A 419 -7.08 7.04 13.62
N LEU A 420 -7.35 8.15 14.30
CA LEU A 420 -8.71 8.53 14.68
C LEU A 420 -9.58 8.85 13.47
N GLU A 421 -9.06 9.52 12.45
CA GLU A 421 -9.79 9.72 11.18
C GLU A 421 -10.11 8.36 10.51
N ALA A 422 -9.20 7.39 10.55
CA ALA A 422 -9.43 6.04 10.04
C ALA A 422 -10.55 5.33 10.81
N TRP A 423 -10.49 5.36 12.15
CA TRP A 423 -11.48 4.76 13.04
C TRP A 423 -12.87 5.36 12.85
N GLN A 424 -12.96 6.69 12.78
CA GLN A 424 -14.22 7.41 12.59
C GLN A 424 -14.82 7.12 11.21
N ALA A 425 -14.02 7.14 10.15
CA ALA A 425 -14.47 6.80 8.81
C ALA A 425 -15.00 5.36 8.74
N ALA A 426 -14.28 4.41 9.34
CA ALA A 426 -14.70 3.02 9.40
C ALA A 426 -16.02 2.83 10.16
N ALA A 427 -16.13 3.45 11.35
CA ALA A 427 -17.34 3.43 12.17
C ALA A 427 -18.55 4.04 11.46
N LYS A 428 -18.35 5.17 10.76
CA LYS A 428 -19.40 5.84 9.98
C LYS A 428 -19.90 4.97 8.85
N LEU A 429 -19.01 4.46 7.99
CA LEU A 429 -19.40 3.59 6.87
C LEU A 429 -20.05 2.28 7.34
N ARG A 430 -19.62 1.73 8.49
CA ARG A 430 -20.29 0.59 9.11
C ARG A 430 -21.72 0.92 9.54
N ALA A 431 -21.96 2.12 10.07
CA ALA A 431 -23.32 2.58 10.39
C ALA A 431 -24.20 2.75 9.14
N GLU A 432 -23.60 3.04 7.99
CA GLU A 432 -24.28 3.12 6.69
C GLU A 432 -24.51 1.74 6.03
N GLY A 433 -23.93 0.66 6.57
CA GLY A 433 -24.17 -0.72 6.13
C GLY A 433 -22.95 -1.45 5.55
N ALA A 434 -21.77 -0.83 5.54
CA ALA A 434 -20.54 -1.50 5.10
C ALA A 434 -20.09 -2.59 6.09
N ASP A 435 -19.66 -3.77 5.62
CA ASP A 435 -19.00 -4.79 6.47
C ASP A 435 -17.52 -4.43 6.69
N LEU A 436 -17.28 -3.29 7.35
CA LEU A 436 -15.96 -2.88 7.83
C LEU A 436 -15.68 -3.50 9.20
N ARG A 437 -14.70 -4.39 9.28
CA ARG A 437 -14.47 -5.24 10.46
C ARG A 437 -13.41 -4.74 11.41
N ALA A 438 -12.36 -4.09 10.90
CA ALA A 438 -11.23 -3.71 11.75
C ALA A 438 -10.47 -2.47 11.26
N VAL A 439 -9.73 -1.89 12.20
CA VAL A 439 -8.66 -0.90 11.94
C VAL A 439 -7.38 -1.37 12.60
N THR A 440 -6.28 -1.35 11.85
CA THR A 440 -4.97 -1.84 12.29
C THR A 440 -4.04 -0.68 12.63
N VAL A 441 -3.45 -0.71 13.82
CA VAL A 441 -2.36 0.19 14.19
C VAL A 441 -1.09 -0.32 13.53
N TRP A 442 -0.64 0.36 12.47
CA TRP A 442 0.64 0.08 11.81
C TRP A 442 1.57 1.31 11.90
N SER A 443 2.87 1.14 12.13
CA SER A 443 3.48 -0.07 12.70
C SER A 443 3.51 0.01 14.24
N LEU A 444 3.50 -1.14 14.92
CA LEU A 444 3.58 -1.18 16.38
C LEU A 444 4.98 -0.85 16.89
N LEU A 445 6.02 -1.36 16.23
CA LEU A 445 7.43 -1.25 16.67
C LEU A 445 8.25 -0.27 15.82
N GLY A 446 7.57 0.62 15.08
CA GLY A 446 8.21 1.55 14.17
C GLY A 446 8.70 0.91 12.87
N ALA A 447 9.39 1.69 12.07
CA ALA A 447 9.85 1.30 10.74
C ALA A 447 11.19 2.01 10.43
N VAL A 448 12.06 1.38 9.62
CA VAL A 448 13.40 1.89 9.32
C VAL A 448 13.57 2.17 7.83
N ASP A 449 14.03 3.38 7.51
CA ASP A 449 14.36 3.90 6.16
C ASP A 449 13.23 3.84 5.11
N TRP A 450 11.97 3.71 5.56
CA TRP A 450 10.79 3.77 4.70
C TRP A 450 10.65 5.11 3.98
N ASN A 451 11.24 6.18 4.52
CA ASN A 451 11.43 7.44 3.79
C ASN A 451 12.04 7.21 2.42
N SER A 452 13.05 6.36 2.33
CA SER A 452 13.70 6.05 1.07
C SER A 452 13.07 4.89 0.32
N LEU A 453 11.91 4.37 0.74
CA LEU A 453 11.39 3.07 0.30
C LEU A 453 12.47 1.98 0.46
N LEU A 454 13.25 2.04 1.54
CA LEU A 454 14.37 1.14 1.83
C LEU A 454 15.52 1.20 0.80
N THR A 455 15.49 2.12 -0.18
CA THR A 455 16.55 2.26 -1.18
C THR A 455 17.85 2.84 -0.60
N ARG A 456 17.77 3.46 0.58
CA ARG A 456 18.92 3.98 1.32
C ARG A 456 18.98 3.32 2.69
N GLN A 457 20.19 3.08 3.18
CA GLN A 457 20.44 2.54 4.51
C GLN A 457 20.99 3.67 5.40
N THR A 458 20.10 4.54 5.86
CA THR A 458 20.46 5.71 6.69
C THR A 458 20.18 5.50 8.17
N GLY A 459 19.49 4.43 8.54
CA GLY A 459 19.05 4.20 9.92
C GLY A 459 17.97 5.18 10.38
N HIS A 460 17.24 5.79 9.43
CA HIS A 460 16.16 6.69 9.74
C HIS A 460 14.99 5.91 10.34
N TYR A 461 14.76 6.06 11.64
CA TYR A 461 13.69 5.35 12.34
C TYR A 461 12.47 6.23 12.58
N GLU A 462 11.31 5.70 12.17
CA GLU A 462 9.98 6.27 12.39
C GLU A 462 9.29 5.53 13.54
N PRO A 463 8.94 6.21 14.64
CA PRO A 463 8.27 5.59 15.78
C PRO A 463 6.86 5.09 15.45
N GLY A 464 6.52 3.95 16.03
CA GLY A 464 5.18 3.37 16.03
C GLY A 464 4.43 3.60 17.33
N ALA A 465 3.58 2.63 17.69
CA ALA A 465 2.98 2.56 19.03
C ALA A 465 4.04 2.55 20.15
N PHE A 466 5.21 1.98 19.86
CA PHE A 466 6.39 2.01 20.71
C PHE A 466 7.56 2.68 19.98
N ASP A 467 8.30 3.52 20.71
CA ASP A 467 9.62 4.01 20.30
C ASP A 467 10.70 3.05 20.80
N MET A 468 11.39 2.41 19.86
CA MET A 468 12.43 1.42 20.13
C MET A 468 13.80 2.03 20.44
N ARG A 469 13.97 3.35 20.30
CA ARG A 469 15.25 4.04 20.51
C ARG A 469 15.50 4.45 21.96
N HIS A 470 14.57 4.14 22.87
CA HIS A 470 14.70 4.55 24.25
C HIS A 470 15.96 3.90 24.90
N PRO A 471 16.81 4.65 25.65
CA PRO A 471 18.07 4.14 26.19
C PRO A 471 17.97 2.93 27.12
N SER A 472 16.77 2.62 27.63
CA SER A 472 16.53 1.41 28.44
C SER A 472 16.63 0.11 27.64
N GLY A 473 16.68 0.19 26.29
CA GLY A 473 16.64 -0.99 25.41
C GLY A 473 15.30 -1.73 25.42
N ARG A 474 14.24 -1.11 25.95
CA ARG A 474 12.88 -1.66 26.00
C ARG A 474 11.92 -0.80 25.16
N PRO A 475 10.89 -1.39 24.55
CA PRO A 475 9.82 -0.64 23.89
C PRO A 475 9.26 0.46 24.81
N HIS A 476 9.29 1.72 24.37
CA HIS A 476 8.74 2.84 25.13
C HIS A 476 7.39 3.28 24.53
N PRO A 477 6.28 3.24 25.27
CA PRO A 477 4.97 3.57 24.72
C PRO A 477 4.89 5.04 24.30
N THR A 478 4.32 5.31 23.13
CA THR A 478 4.03 6.65 22.63
C THR A 478 2.56 7.02 22.88
N LEU A 479 2.14 8.24 22.50
CA LEU A 479 0.72 8.61 22.53
C LEU A 479 -0.15 7.65 21.69
N MET A 480 0.43 7.02 20.65
CA MET A 480 -0.24 6.02 19.84
C MET A 480 -0.60 4.75 20.64
N ALA A 481 0.27 4.27 21.53
CA ALA A 481 -0.05 3.14 22.41
C ALA A 481 -1.21 3.46 23.37
N MET A 482 -1.25 4.69 23.91
CA MET A 482 -2.37 5.15 24.74
C MET A 482 -3.68 5.21 23.94
N ALA A 483 -3.63 5.75 22.73
CA ALA A 483 -4.77 5.84 21.82
C ALA A 483 -5.29 4.45 21.43
N ALA A 484 -4.39 3.52 21.08
CA ALA A 484 -4.74 2.14 20.74
C ALA A 484 -5.49 1.45 21.90
N LYS A 485 -4.96 1.54 23.13
CA LYS A 485 -5.60 0.95 24.31
C LYS A 485 -6.99 1.54 24.58
N ALA A 486 -7.15 2.85 24.43
CA ALA A 486 -8.43 3.53 24.61
C ALA A 486 -9.44 3.17 23.51
N LEU A 487 -9.01 3.12 22.25
CA LEU A 487 -9.87 2.69 21.13
C LEU A 487 -10.35 1.25 21.30
N GLY A 488 -9.44 0.33 21.63
CA GLY A 488 -9.80 -1.08 21.83
C GLY A 488 -10.75 -1.32 23.02
N ARG A 489 -10.70 -0.48 24.06
CA ARG A 489 -11.56 -0.60 25.25
C ARG A 489 -12.87 0.17 25.14
N ASP A 490 -12.78 1.43 24.70
CA ASP A 490 -13.85 2.42 24.81
C ASP A 490 -14.41 2.85 23.43
N GLY A 491 -13.73 2.50 22.34
CA GLY A 491 -14.09 2.91 20.97
C GLY A 491 -13.85 4.40 20.68
N GLN A 492 -13.17 5.11 21.58
CA GLN A 492 -12.88 6.54 21.48
C GLN A 492 -11.60 6.90 22.24
N PHE A 493 -10.96 7.99 21.84
CA PHE A 493 -9.82 8.57 22.54
C PHE A 493 -9.89 10.09 22.42
N ASP A 494 -9.70 10.79 23.53
CA ASP A 494 -9.64 12.25 23.56
C ASP A 494 -8.37 12.70 24.31
N HIS A 495 -7.76 13.76 23.83
CA HIS A 495 -6.53 14.31 24.38
C HIS A 495 -6.37 15.78 23.98
N PRO A 496 -5.84 16.68 24.85
CA PRO A 496 -5.69 18.10 24.55
C PRO A 496 -4.85 18.39 23.30
N LEU A 497 -3.84 17.57 23.01
CA LEU A 497 -3.03 17.71 21.79
C LEU A 497 -3.82 17.43 20.51
N LEU A 498 -4.98 16.79 20.58
CA LEU A 498 -5.75 16.42 19.40
C LEU A 498 -6.71 17.52 18.95
N GLN A 499 -6.95 18.55 19.76
CA GLN A 499 -7.99 19.59 19.53
C GLN A 499 -7.82 20.44 18.26
N GLN A 500 -6.66 20.35 17.59
CA GLN A 500 -6.43 20.97 16.30
C GLN A 500 -6.56 19.93 15.20
N SER A 501 -7.00 20.34 14.01
CA SER A 501 -7.00 19.45 12.85
C SER A 501 -5.58 18.99 12.52
N GLY A 502 -5.46 17.78 11.95
CA GLY A 502 -4.18 17.29 11.44
C GLY A 502 -3.60 18.25 10.40
N TRP A 503 -2.28 18.30 10.24
CA TRP A 503 -1.64 19.25 9.34
C TRP A 503 -2.18 19.17 7.89
N TRP A 504 -2.67 17.99 7.48
CA TRP A 504 -3.27 17.75 6.17
C TRP A 504 -4.66 18.33 5.95
N ARG A 505 -5.28 18.87 7.00
CA ARG A 505 -6.52 19.64 6.94
C ARG A 505 -6.29 21.15 7.03
N ARG A 506 -5.08 21.60 7.40
CA ARG A 506 -4.75 23.02 7.61
C ARG A 506 -4.37 23.71 6.31
N ASP A 507 -4.78 24.96 6.10
CA ASP A 507 -4.56 25.69 4.85
C ASP A 507 -3.09 26.07 4.58
N ASP A 508 -2.23 26.01 5.60
CA ASP A 508 -0.79 26.27 5.49
C ASP A 508 0.00 25.10 4.86
N ARG A 509 -0.67 23.97 4.58
CA ARG A 509 -0.04 22.77 4.01
C ARG A 509 0.28 22.88 2.52
N PHE A 510 -0.37 23.79 1.79
CA PHE A 510 -0.35 23.80 0.33
C PHE A 510 1.00 24.26 -0.22
N LEU A 511 1.55 23.51 -1.19
CA LEU A 511 2.79 23.92 -1.88
C LEU A 511 2.55 25.14 -2.76
N VAL A 512 1.38 25.20 -3.40
CA VAL A 512 0.93 26.35 -4.20
C VAL A 512 -0.29 26.94 -3.48
N PRO A 513 -0.16 28.14 -2.88
CA PRO A 513 -1.27 28.76 -2.17
C PRO A 513 -2.46 28.99 -3.10
N PRO A 514 -3.70 28.77 -2.63
CA PRO A 514 -4.89 29.12 -3.41
C PRO A 514 -4.88 30.63 -3.69
N LYS A 515 -5.25 31.03 -4.92
CA LYS A 515 -5.45 32.44 -5.24
C LYS A 515 -6.52 32.99 -4.30
N ARG A 516 -6.15 33.88 -3.38
CA ARG A 516 -7.12 34.63 -2.56
C ARG A 516 -8.04 35.38 -3.52
N VAL A 517 -9.29 34.94 -3.61
CA VAL A 517 -10.34 35.76 -4.23
C VAL A 517 -10.50 36.95 -3.30
N ARG A 518 -10.09 38.14 -3.73
CA ARG A 518 -10.47 39.37 -3.03
C ARG A 518 -11.98 39.45 -3.15
N VAL A 519 -12.67 39.15 -2.06
CA VAL A 519 -14.08 39.52 -1.89
C VAL A 519 -14.06 41.04 -1.79
N GLY A 520 -14.39 41.69 -2.91
CA GLY A 520 -14.54 43.15 -3.00
C GLY A 520 -15.91 43.59 -2.51
#